data_AF-A0A0Q3EMF4-F1
#
_entry.id   AF-A0A0Q3EMF4-F1
#
_cell.length_a   1.000
_cell.length_b   1.000
_cell.length_c   1.000
_cell.angle_alpha   90.00
_cell.angle_beta   90.00
_cell.angle_gamma   90.00
#
_symmetry.space_group_name_H-M   'P 1'
#
loop_
_entity.id
_entity.type
_entity.pdbx_description
1 polymer ?
#
loop_
_entity_poly.entity_id
_entity_poly.type
_entity_poly.pdbx_seq_one_letter_code
_entity_poly.pdbx_strand_id
1 'polypeptide(L)'
;MLLSRPSRVSTPPKSHRAAPPCLSATLMAAPPPEPAGAVRLESLEGLILDTVISKAGARTAAALACTSTHLRTAVDEDAVWRRFCAQDLGLDAPLDPEDRPLPSFKDAYKAWLVSFGMYPLPLVKRVKLFWTSLKSWLSENFPEALRTLNKGVSEAQIRSAEDDLGFKLPMPTKLLYRFCNGQLPFTGDHFEDVRMAPLGIIGGYVFYNHCVNVHLSSLEQIVEATKEFYLELNEQGVFNELKLALVATSWYHPKAFLLNCSNGELYVGTANLPGGEMMSCVPKSLIKPTNNDMPQDGLLLWLEEHLRRLQTGMIKTRPLKTSRYICLYPEGTPSCTSATTNGVKVRASAVFAPEHPHSQGHGRRHIYSYSIRLSVPEAIMLGGVYYSSCQLQSRHWIIRCRDRVVSDVHGEGVIGKYPSLLPGQEEFVYESCTPLNGSPGSVEGSFTFVPGRNLLVLLSVGIGSDTVFLW
;
A
#
# COMPACT_ATOMS: atom_id res chain seq x y z
N MET A 1 -16.81 34.71 -82.10
CA MET A 1 -17.92 33.86 -82.61
C MET A 1 -18.76 33.39 -81.42
N LEU A 2 -20.04 33.11 -81.66
CA LEU A 2 -21.05 32.37 -80.86
C LEU A 2 -20.61 31.89 -79.44
N LEU A 3 -21.18 32.36 -78.32
CA LEU A 3 -22.56 32.18 -77.82
C LEU A 3 -23.05 30.71 -77.73
N SER A 4 -23.26 30.19 -76.51
CA SER A 4 -24.59 29.80 -75.97
C SER A 4 -24.53 29.08 -74.61
N ARG A 5 -25.67 29.01 -73.90
CA ARG A 5 -25.90 28.29 -72.62
C ARG A 5 -26.96 27.16 -72.83
N PRO A 6 -27.37 26.36 -71.81
CA PRO A 6 -27.89 24.99 -72.03
C PRO A 6 -29.38 24.88 -72.37
N SER A 7 -29.78 23.71 -72.85
CA SER A 7 -31.15 23.31 -73.21
C SER A 7 -31.86 22.44 -72.14
N ARG A 8 -33.05 22.87 -71.71
CA ARG A 8 -34.13 22.02 -71.14
C ARG A 8 -35.14 21.66 -72.25
N VAL A 9 -35.98 20.62 -72.05
CA VAL A 9 -37.34 20.37 -72.63
C VAL A 9 -37.76 18.91 -72.30
N SER A 10 -39.01 18.49 -72.03
CA SER A 10 -40.27 19.17 -71.63
C SER A 10 -41.30 18.18 -71.02
N THR A 11 -42.45 18.70 -70.53
CA THR A 11 -43.72 18.01 -70.15
C THR A 11 -44.84 18.47 -71.12
N PRO A 12 -46.20 18.33 -70.94
CA PRO A 12 -47.08 17.62 -69.97
C PRO A 12 -47.84 16.47 -70.70
N PRO A 13 -49.21 16.21 -70.70
CA PRO A 13 -50.43 16.83 -70.10
C PRO A 13 -50.71 16.31 -68.65
N LYS A 14 -51.86 16.39 -67.91
CA LYS A 14 -53.34 16.64 -68.07
C LYS A 14 -54.20 15.45 -68.57
N SER A 15 -55.47 15.22 -68.17
CA SER A 15 -56.31 15.70 -67.03
C SER A 15 -57.59 14.85 -66.88
N HIS A 16 -58.20 14.75 -65.69
CA HIS A 16 -59.65 14.97 -65.41
C HIS A 16 -60.00 14.78 -63.91
N ARG A 17 -61.24 15.10 -63.50
CA ARG A 17 -61.70 15.23 -62.10
C ARG A 17 -63.08 14.58 -61.93
N ALA A 18 -63.30 13.86 -60.84
CA ALA A 18 -64.60 13.29 -60.45
C ALA A 18 -64.80 13.38 -58.92
N ALA A 19 -66.03 13.15 -58.44
CA ALA A 19 -66.50 13.44 -57.08
C ALA A 19 -66.65 12.17 -56.20
N PRO A 20 -66.88 12.28 -54.86
CA PRO A 20 -66.70 11.18 -53.90
C PRO A 20 -68.00 10.43 -53.54
N PRO A 21 -67.89 9.32 -52.80
CA PRO A 21 -68.85 8.92 -51.78
C PRO A 21 -68.25 9.01 -50.36
N CYS A 22 -69.12 9.05 -49.35
CA CYS A 22 -68.74 9.20 -47.94
C CYS A 22 -68.58 7.87 -47.18
N LEU A 23 -67.85 7.93 -46.06
CA LEU A 23 -67.99 7.11 -44.84
C LEU A 23 -68.06 5.57 -44.99
N SER A 24 -66.98 4.92 -44.55
CA SER A 24 -67.09 3.70 -43.75
C SER A 24 -66.15 3.80 -42.55
N ALA A 25 -66.63 3.42 -41.36
CA ALA A 25 -65.87 3.55 -40.13
C ALA A 25 -64.87 2.39 -40.00
N THR A 26 -63.58 2.69 -40.11
CA THR A 26 -62.53 1.71 -39.77
C THR A 26 -62.50 1.56 -38.25
N LEU A 27 -62.79 0.36 -37.74
CA LEU A 27 -62.61 0.06 -36.31
C LEU A 27 -61.17 0.37 -35.89
N MET A 28 -60.99 1.04 -34.76
CA MET A 28 -59.68 1.04 -34.10
C MET A 28 -59.37 -0.41 -33.68
N ALA A 29 -58.29 -0.96 -34.24
CA ALA A 29 -57.75 -2.22 -33.74
C ALA A 29 -57.33 -2.00 -32.28
N ALA A 30 -57.76 -2.89 -31.39
CA ALA A 30 -57.32 -2.87 -30.00
C ALA A 30 -55.79 -3.03 -29.94
N PRO A 31 -55.10 -2.42 -28.95
CA PRO A 31 -53.69 -2.69 -28.73
C PRO A 31 -53.47 -4.19 -28.48
N PRO A 32 -52.32 -4.76 -28.91
CA PRO A 32 -52.05 -6.17 -28.68
C PRO A 32 -52.04 -6.47 -27.17
N PRO A 33 -52.57 -7.62 -26.73
CA PRO A 33 -52.57 -7.98 -25.32
C PRO A 33 -51.14 -8.07 -24.79
N GLU A 34 -50.90 -7.50 -23.61
CA GLU A 34 -49.59 -7.57 -22.95
C GLU A 34 -49.19 -9.03 -22.66
N PRO A 35 -47.88 -9.35 -22.68
CA PRO A 35 -47.40 -10.71 -22.42
C PRO A 35 -47.76 -11.17 -21.01
N ALA A 36 -48.76 -12.02 -20.90
CA ALA A 36 -49.24 -12.60 -19.65
C ALA A 36 -48.10 -13.35 -18.93
N GLY A 37 -47.62 -12.79 -17.82
CA GLY A 37 -46.47 -13.28 -17.05
C GLY A 37 -45.37 -12.22 -16.82
N ALA A 38 -45.40 -11.09 -17.51
CA ALA A 38 -44.47 -9.98 -17.26
C ALA A 38 -44.81 -9.24 -15.95
N VAL A 39 -44.24 -9.70 -14.83
CA VAL A 39 -44.35 -9.00 -13.53
C VAL A 39 -43.68 -7.63 -13.64
N ARG A 40 -44.47 -6.55 -13.49
CA ARG A 40 -43.95 -5.18 -13.48
C ARG A 40 -43.22 -4.91 -12.17
N LEU A 41 -42.14 -4.15 -12.23
CA LEU A 41 -41.39 -3.78 -11.02
C LEU A 41 -42.28 -3.00 -10.02
N GLU A 42 -43.20 -2.19 -10.52
CA GLU A 42 -44.16 -1.42 -9.72
C GLU A 42 -45.23 -2.27 -9.03
N SER A 43 -45.45 -3.52 -9.47
CA SER A 43 -46.38 -4.48 -8.84
C SER A 43 -45.68 -5.48 -7.91
N LEU A 44 -44.44 -5.18 -7.50
CA LEU A 44 -43.78 -5.85 -6.39
C LEU A 44 -43.97 -5.00 -5.13
N GLU A 45 -44.24 -5.64 -3.99
CA GLU A 45 -44.47 -4.97 -2.72
C GLU A 45 -43.45 -5.40 -1.65
N GLY A 46 -43.16 -4.48 -0.73
CA GLY A 46 -42.31 -4.68 0.45
C GLY A 46 -40.96 -5.36 0.16
N LEU A 47 -40.62 -6.36 0.98
CA LEU A 47 -39.30 -7.02 1.01
C LEU A 47 -38.78 -7.51 -0.36
N ILE A 48 -39.67 -7.84 -1.29
CA ILE A 48 -39.28 -8.28 -2.64
C ILE A 48 -38.77 -7.07 -3.45
N LEU A 49 -39.52 -5.98 -3.47
CA LEU A 49 -39.13 -4.73 -4.13
C LEU A 49 -37.84 -4.17 -3.51
N ASP A 50 -37.76 -4.11 -2.17
CA ASP A 50 -36.56 -3.68 -1.44
C ASP A 50 -35.33 -4.49 -1.85
N THR A 51 -35.48 -5.81 -2.03
CA THR A 51 -34.39 -6.72 -2.38
C THR A 51 -33.94 -6.52 -3.84
N VAL A 52 -34.86 -6.25 -4.76
CA VAL A 52 -34.52 -5.91 -6.15
C VAL A 52 -33.81 -4.56 -6.22
N ILE A 53 -34.32 -3.53 -5.54
CA ILE A 53 -33.69 -2.20 -5.45
C ILE A 53 -32.28 -2.33 -4.83
N SER A 54 -32.15 -3.08 -3.73
CA SER A 54 -30.87 -3.32 -3.05
C SER A 54 -29.84 -3.99 -3.98
N LYS A 55 -30.26 -4.92 -4.84
CA LYS A 55 -29.37 -5.59 -5.81
C LYS A 55 -29.06 -4.74 -7.05
N ALA A 56 -29.92 -3.79 -7.39
CA ALA A 56 -29.72 -2.89 -8.52
C ALA A 56 -28.69 -1.77 -8.24
N GLY A 57 -28.37 -1.52 -6.97
CA GLY A 57 -27.37 -0.55 -6.52
C GLY A 57 -27.88 0.90 -6.51
N ALA A 58 -27.25 1.76 -5.71
CA ALA A 58 -27.74 3.09 -5.37
C ALA A 58 -28.00 4.02 -6.58
N ARG A 59 -27.18 3.92 -7.65
CA ARG A 59 -27.40 4.70 -8.90
C ARG A 59 -28.70 4.30 -9.60
N THR A 60 -29.00 3.00 -9.66
CA THR A 60 -30.22 2.49 -10.26
C THR A 60 -31.44 2.77 -9.38
N ALA A 61 -31.29 2.65 -8.05
CA ALA A 61 -32.32 3.04 -7.10
C ALA A 61 -32.72 4.53 -7.26
N ALA A 62 -31.73 5.44 -7.35
CA ALA A 62 -31.98 6.85 -7.60
C ALA A 62 -32.72 7.10 -8.93
N ALA A 63 -32.38 6.36 -9.99
CA ALA A 63 -33.11 6.44 -11.27
C ALA A 63 -34.56 5.92 -11.15
N LEU A 64 -34.80 4.83 -10.43
CA LEU A 64 -36.14 4.28 -10.18
C LEU A 64 -37.03 5.28 -9.42
N ALA A 65 -36.48 5.99 -8.42
CA ALA A 65 -37.19 7.05 -7.70
C ALA A 65 -37.64 8.24 -8.58
N CYS A 66 -37.04 8.42 -9.76
CA CYS A 66 -37.49 9.41 -10.74
C CYS A 66 -38.68 8.92 -11.58
N THR A 67 -38.87 7.59 -11.75
CA THR A 67 -39.87 7.03 -12.68
C THR A 67 -41.30 6.99 -12.13
N SER A 68 -41.48 6.80 -10.83
CA SER A 68 -42.80 6.55 -10.23
C SER A 68 -42.87 7.00 -8.78
N THR A 69 -44.04 7.40 -8.30
CA THR A 69 -44.25 7.77 -6.88
C THR A 69 -44.15 6.56 -5.96
N HIS A 70 -44.65 5.40 -6.36
CA HIS A 70 -44.54 4.16 -5.58
C HIS A 70 -43.07 3.75 -5.41
N LEU A 71 -42.32 3.71 -6.52
CA LEU A 71 -40.89 3.39 -6.50
C LEU A 71 -40.07 4.45 -5.74
N ARG A 72 -40.48 5.73 -5.75
CA ARG A 72 -39.85 6.76 -4.92
C ARG A 72 -40.03 6.48 -3.43
N THR A 73 -41.23 6.15 -2.97
CA THR A 73 -41.45 5.81 -1.55
C THR A 73 -40.60 4.60 -1.15
N ALA A 74 -40.57 3.53 -1.95
CA ALA A 74 -39.76 2.35 -1.68
C ALA A 74 -38.24 2.60 -1.71
N VAL A 75 -37.76 3.52 -2.55
CA VAL A 75 -36.35 3.95 -2.55
C VAL A 75 -36.05 4.91 -1.40
N ASP A 76 -37.03 5.66 -0.92
CA ASP A 76 -36.83 6.68 0.12
C ASP A 76 -36.69 6.08 1.53
N GLU A 77 -37.06 4.82 1.72
CA GLU A 77 -36.86 4.03 2.95
C GLU A 77 -35.39 3.91 3.36
N ASP A 78 -35.05 4.36 4.57
CA ASP A 78 -33.66 4.42 5.05
C ASP A 78 -33.05 3.01 5.26
N ALA A 79 -33.90 1.97 5.38
CA ALA A 79 -33.46 0.57 5.38
C ALA A 79 -32.76 0.16 4.07
N VAL A 80 -33.14 0.74 2.93
CA VAL A 80 -32.49 0.51 1.64
C VAL A 80 -31.14 1.23 1.59
N TRP A 81 -31.10 2.50 2.03
CA TRP A 81 -29.86 3.27 2.10
C TRP A 81 -28.87 2.71 3.12
N ARG A 82 -29.33 2.12 4.22
CA ARG A 82 -28.49 1.37 5.16
C ARG A 82 -27.77 0.20 4.50
N ARG A 83 -28.44 -0.55 3.62
CA ARG A 83 -27.80 -1.63 2.84
C ARG A 83 -26.77 -1.07 1.87
N PHE A 84 -27.07 0.02 1.16
CA PHE A 84 -26.09 0.68 0.29
C PHE A 84 -24.89 1.21 1.10
N CYS A 85 -25.07 1.95 2.19
CA CYS A 85 -23.98 2.43 3.03
C CYS A 85 -23.11 1.29 3.60
N ALA A 86 -23.70 0.16 4.00
CA ALA A 86 -22.93 -1.01 4.42
C ALA A 86 -22.13 -1.65 3.27
N GLN A 87 -22.74 -1.85 2.09
CA GLN A 87 -22.13 -2.53 0.94
C GLN A 87 -21.16 -1.66 0.13
N ASP A 88 -21.40 -0.35 0.07
CA ASP A 88 -20.68 0.60 -0.77
C ASP A 88 -19.65 1.44 -0.03
N LEU A 89 -19.83 1.63 1.27
CA LEU A 89 -18.98 2.51 2.09
C LEU A 89 -18.47 1.82 3.37
N GLY A 90 -18.95 0.62 3.70
CA GLY A 90 -18.60 -0.06 4.96
C GLY A 90 -18.96 0.80 6.16
N LEU A 91 -20.23 1.24 6.22
CA LEU A 91 -20.80 2.05 7.30
C LEU A 91 -21.91 1.27 8.00
N ASP A 92 -21.86 1.21 9.32
CA ASP A 92 -22.83 0.60 10.23
C ASP A 92 -23.81 1.61 10.85
N ALA A 93 -23.40 2.88 10.89
CA ALA A 93 -24.13 4.08 11.32
C ALA A 93 -24.16 5.16 10.21
N PRO A 94 -25.11 6.13 10.25
CA PRO A 94 -25.19 7.21 9.27
C PRO A 94 -24.12 8.28 9.51
N LEU A 95 -22.89 8.01 9.04
CA LEU A 95 -21.74 8.89 9.19
C LEU A 95 -21.33 9.55 7.86
N ASP A 96 -20.92 10.81 7.92
CA ASP A 96 -20.26 11.50 6.82
C ASP A 96 -18.77 11.10 6.69
N PRO A 97 -18.03 11.59 5.67
CA PRO A 97 -16.63 11.20 5.46
C PRO A 97 -15.61 11.80 6.44
N GLU A 98 -16.05 12.61 7.40
CA GLU A 98 -15.25 13.11 8.54
C GLU A 98 -15.69 12.44 9.86
N ASP A 99 -16.37 11.29 9.76
CA ASP A 99 -16.94 10.49 10.84
C ASP A 99 -17.99 11.25 11.69
N ARG A 100 -18.64 12.29 11.14
CA ARG A 100 -19.70 13.06 11.81
C ARG A 100 -21.07 12.39 11.62
N PRO A 101 -21.94 12.34 12.65
CA PRO A 101 -23.27 11.76 12.53
C PRO A 101 -24.22 12.63 11.69
N LEU A 102 -25.05 11.97 10.86
CA LEU A 102 -26.08 12.57 10.03
C LEU A 102 -27.47 11.97 10.33
N PRO A 103 -28.58 12.63 9.91
CA PRO A 103 -29.93 12.22 10.28
C PRO A 103 -30.40 10.88 9.69
N SER A 104 -29.80 10.40 8.59
CA SER A 104 -30.22 9.19 7.88
C SER A 104 -29.05 8.56 7.10
N PHE A 105 -29.12 7.25 6.80
CA PHE A 105 -28.17 6.61 5.90
C PHE A 105 -28.26 7.19 4.49
N LYS A 106 -29.44 7.64 4.07
CA LYS A 106 -29.65 8.35 2.80
C LYS A 106 -28.82 9.64 2.71
N ASP A 107 -28.76 10.42 3.80
CA ASP A 107 -27.97 11.66 3.83
C ASP A 107 -26.46 11.38 3.95
N ALA A 108 -26.07 10.32 4.67
CA ALA A 108 -24.71 9.81 4.62
C ALA A 108 -24.29 9.44 3.19
N TYR A 109 -25.08 8.64 2.46
CA TYR A 109 -24.75 8.25 1.10
C TYR A 109 -24.60 9.47 0.17
N LYS A 110 -25.46 10.50 0.32
CA LYS A 110 -25.32 11.78 -0.40
C LYS A 110 -23.99 12.48 -0.06
N ALA A 111 -23.64 12.61 1.21
CA ALA A 111 -22.42 13.30 1.65
C ALA A 111 -21.16 12.60 1.10
N TRP A 112 -21.12 11.28 1.14
CA TRP A 112 -20.06 10.48 0.52
C TRP A 112 -20.03 10.63 -1.00
N LEU A 113 -21.17 10.62 -1.68
CA LEU A 113 -21.24 10.84 -3.13
C LEU A 113 -20.79 12.25 -3.55
N VAL A 114 -21.08 13.28 -2.75
CA VAL A 114 -20.60 14.66 -2.98
C VAL A 114 -19.09 14.77 -2.78
N SER A 115 -18.53 14.13 -1.75
CA SER A 115 -17.11 14.27 -1.39
C SER A 115 -16.17 13.34 -2.19
N PHE A 116 -16.67 12.19 -2.67
CA PHE A 116 -15.88 11.14 -3.33
C PHE A 116 -16.43 10.65 -4.67
N GLY A 117 -17.62 11.09 -5.12
CA GLY A 117 -18.29 10.56 -6.33
C GLY A 117 -17.59 10.81 -7.66
N MET A 118 -16.53 11.62 -7.68
CA MET A 118 -15.62 11.78 -8.82
C MET A 118 -14.59 10.65 -8.97
N TYR A 119 -14.45 9.79 -7.96
CA TYR A 119 -13.60 8.60 -7.99
C TYR A 119 -14.44 7.33 -8.29
N PRO A 120 -13.86 6.29 -8.93
CA PRO A 120 -14.51 4.99 -9.04
C PRO A 120 -14.85 4.42 -7.66
N LEU A 121 -16.13 4.13 -7.41
CA LEU A 121 -16.60 3.61 -6.11
C LEU A 121 -15.84 2.35 -5.64
N PRO A 122 -15.45 1.39 -6.49
CA PRO A 122 -14.63 0.25 -6.06
C PRO A 122 -13.25 0.67 -5.51
N LEU A 123 -12.64 1.72 -6.06
CA LEU A 123 -11.39 2.29 -5.55
C LEU A 123 -11.59 2.99 -4.21
N VAL A 124 -12.71 3.71 -4.03
CA VAL A 124 -13.09 4.32 -2.72
C VAL A 124 -13.26 3.25 -1.64
N LYS A 125 -13.94 2.13 -1.95
CA LYS A 125 -14.04 0.97 -1.04
C LYS A 125 -12.65 0.44 -0.64
N ARG A 126 -11.78 0.21 -1.63
CA ARG A 126 -10.43 -0.35 -1.44
C ARG A 126 -9.57 0.54 -0.54
N VAL A 127 -9.49 1.84 -0.85
CA VAL A 127 -8.67 2.79 -0.10
C VAL A 127 -9.23 3.06 1.30
N LYS A 128 -10.57 3.10 1.47
CA LYS A 128 -11.19 3.17 2.81
C LYS A 128 -10.86 1.93 3.64
N LEU A 129 -11.01 0.74 3.07
CA LEU A 129 -10.71 -0.53 3.75
C LEU A 129 -9.25 -0.58 4.20
N PHE A 130 -8.30 -0.26 3.32
CA PHE A 130 -6.89 -0.15 3.65
C PHE A 130 -6.66 0.78 4.86
N TRP A 131 -7.17 2.01 4.83
CA TRP A 131 -6.96 2.97 5.91
C TRP A 131 -7.66 2.58 7.22
N THR A 132 -8.88 2.01 7.16
CA THR A 132 -9.58 1.50 8.35
C THR A 132 -8.79 0.36 8.99
N SER A 133 -8.33 -0.62 8.19
CA SER A 133 -7.56 -1.76 8.69
C SER A 133 -6.16 -1.38 9.20
N LEU A 134 -5.48 -0.42 8.58
CA LEU A 134 -4.20 0.10 9.11
C LEU A 134 -4.40 0.90 10.40
N LYS A 135 -5.44 1.74 10.49
CA LYS A 135 -5.75 2.48 11.72
C LYS A 135 -6.13 1.56 12.88
N SER A 136 -6.88 0.47 12.65
CA SER A 136 -7.14 -0.57 13.65
C SER A 136 -5.83 -1.24 14.10
N TRP A 137 -5.02 -1.77 13.17
CA TRP A 137 -3.76 -2.43 13.52
C TRP A 137 -2.83 -1.51 14.33
N LEU A 138 -2.71 -0.24 13.92
CA LEU A 138 -1.92 0.76 14.65
C LEU A 138 -2.52 1.06 16.04
N SER A 139 -3.85 1.13 16.21
CA SER A 139 -4.47 1.37 17.53
C SER A 139 -4.16 0.26 18.54
N GLU A 140 -4.08 -0.98 18.07
CA GLU A 140 -3.81 -2.17 18.88
C GLU A 140 -2.30 -2.36 19.15
N ASN A 141 -1.45 -2.14 18.14
CA ASN A 141 -0.04 -2.53 18.17
C ASN A 141 0.92 -1.35 18.38
N PHE A 142 0.61 -0.17 17.83
CA PHE A 142 1.52 1.00 17.81
C PHE A 142 0.78 2.35 17.90
N PRO A 143 0.02 2.61 18.98
CA PRO A 143 -0.81 3.81 19.12
C PRO A 143 0.00 5.12 19.11
N GLU A 144 1.29 5.08 19.43
CA GLU A 144 2.22 6.21 19.29
C GLU A 144 2.30 6.68 17.82
N ALA A 145 2.44 5.75 16.87
CA ALA A 145 2.46 6.05 15.44
C ALA A 145 1.07 6.43 14.91
N LEU A 146 -0.02 5.84 15.44
CA LEU A 146 -1.39 6.24 15.08
C LEU A 146 -1.63 7.75 15.32
N ARG A 147 -1.09 8.30 16.41
CA ARG A 147 -1.21 9.72 16.77
C ARG A 147 -0.44 10.65 15.82
N THR A 148 0.42 10.12 14.96
CA THR A 148 1.12 10.91 13.93
C THR A 148 0.33 11.04 12.63
N LEU A 149 -0.75 10.28 12.43
CA LEU A 149 -1.53 10.33 11.18
C LEU A 149 -2.33 11.63 11.05
N ASN A 150 -2.12 12.36 9.95
CA ASN A 150 -2.89 13.56 9.64
C ASN A 150 -4.31 13.21 9.15
N LYS A 151 -5.25 14.15 9.33
CA LYS A 151 -6.55 14.11 8.63
C LYS A 151 -6.35 14.12 7.11
N GLY A 152 -7.30 13.57 6.35
CA GLY A 152 -7.28 13.63 4.89
C GLY A 152 -7.41 15.05 4.35
N VAL A 153 -6.82 15.30 3.17
CA VAL A 153 -6.92 16.59 2.45
C VAL A 153 -8.18 16.70 1.61
N SER A 154 -8.50 17.93 1.18
CA SER A 154 -9.53 18.24 0.18
C SER A 154 -8.99 18.19 -1.26
N GLU A 155 -9.89 18.12 -2.25
CA GLU A 155 -9.53 18.29 -3.67
C GLU A 155 -8.80 19.61 -3.96
N ALA A 156 -9.12 20.68 -3.24
CA ALA A 156 -8.49 21.99 -3.43
C ALA A 156 -7.01 21.97 -3.02
N GLN A 157 -6.69 21.33 -1.88
CA GLN A 157 -5.31 21.15 -1.42
C GLN A 157 -4.53 20.21 -2.35
N ILE A 158 -5.15 19.12 -2.82
CA ILE A 158 -4.56 18.23 -3.83
C ILE A 158 -4.23 18.99 -5.11
N ARG A 159 -5.15 19.81 -5.63
CA ARG A 159 -4.90 20.62 -6.83
C ARG A 159 -3.77 21.62 -6.62
N SER A 160 -3.75 22.34 -5.50
CA SER A 160 -2.66 23.26 -5.16
C SER A 160 -1.31 22.55 -5.20
N ALA A 161 -1.19 21.39 -4.54
CA ALA A 161 0.04 20.61 -4.52
C ALA A 161 0.44 20.06 -5.90
N GLU A 162 -0.52 19.61 -6.72
CA GLU A 162 -0.26 19.20 -8.10
C GLU A 162 0.19 20.37 -9.00
N ASP A 163 -0.36 21.56 -8.77
CA ASP A 163 -0.01 22.76 -9.52
C ASP A 163 1.36 23.30 -9.08
N ASP A 164 1.69 23.19 -7.78
CA ASP A 164 3.02 23.42 -7.18
C ASP A 164 4.09 22.43 -7.65
N LEU A 165 3.74 21.17 -7.88
CA LEU A 165 4.61 20.14 -8.46
C LEU A 165 4.78 20.28 -9.98
N GLY A 166 3.90 21.02 -10.65
CA GLY A 166 3.81 21.07 -12.11
C GLY A 166 3.32 19.77 -12.76
N PHE A 167 2.83 18.79 -11.99
CA PHE A 167 2.29 17.54 -12.50
C PHE A 167 1.19 16.93 -11.64
N LYS A 168 0.35 16.12 -12.30
CA LYS A 168 -0.83 15.50 -11.69
C LYS A 168 -0.48 14.17 -11.03
N LEU A 169 -0.97 13.96 -9.81
CA LEU A 169 -0.78 12.73 -9.04
C LEU A 169 -1.68 11.60 -9.57
N PRO A 170 -1.28 10.32 -9.47
CA PRO A 170 -2.13 9.18 -9.82
C PRO A 170 -3.45 9.16 -9.02
N MET A 171 -4.51 8.60 -9.61
CA MET A 171 -5.84 8.58 -8.98
C MET A 171 -5.88 7.81 -7.64
N PRO A 172 -5.25 6.62 -7.48
CA PRO A 172 -5.23 5.91 -6.20
C PRO A 172 -4.44 6.68 -5.14
N THR A 173 -3.29 7.25 -5.51
CA THR A 173 -2.49 8.15 -4.66
C THR A 173 -3.30 9.36 -4.18
N LYS A 174 -4.00 10.10 -5.06
CA LYS A 174 -4.87 11.20 -4.61
C LYS A 174 -5.91 10.73 -3.60
N LEU A 175 -6.52 9.58 -3.85
CA LEU A 175 -7.54 9.01 -2.98
C LEU A 175 -6.97 8.55 -1.63
N LEU A 176 -5.74 8.01 -1.58
CA LEU A 176 -5.03 7.73 -0.33
C LEU A 176 -4.92 9.00 0.54
N TYR A 177 -4.49 10.12 -0.06
CA TYR A 177 -4.33 11.40 0.64
C TYR A 177 -5.68 12.06 1.02
N ARG A 178 -6.76 11.82 0.27
CA ARG A 178 -8.13 12.21 0.66
C ARG A 178 -8.60 11.55 1.96
N PHE A 179 -8.04 10.41 2.38
CA PHE A 179 -8.39 9.70 3.63
C PHE A 179 -7.38 9.91 4.78
N CYS A 180 -6.11 10.21 4.48
CA CYS A 180 -5.08 10.52 5.47
C CYS A 180 -3.90 11.24 4.81
N ASN A 181 -3.55 12.44 5.27
CA ASN A 181 -2.48 13.27 4.68
C ASN A 181 -1.07 12.88 5.20
N GLY A 182 -0.71 11.60 5.09
CA GLY A 182 0.55 11.09 5.63
C GLY A 182 0.69 11.28 7.14
N GLN A 183 1.93 11.41 7.59
CA GLN A 183 2.31 11.64 8.99
C GLN A 183 2.63 13.12 9.27
N LEU A 184 2.61 13.51 10.54
CA LEU A 184 3.08 14.82 11.00
C LEU A 184 4.52 15.07 10.53
N PRO A 185 4.84 16.30 10.06
CA PRO A 185 6.20 16.64 9.66
C PRO A 185 7.14 16.68 10.88
N PHE A 186 8.44 16.52 10.60
CA PHE A 186 9.50 16.90 11.53
C PHE A 186 9.47 18.43 11.75
N THR A 187 9.68 18.89 12.97
CA THR A 187 9.49 20.30 13.35
C THR A 187 10.78 21.11 13.30
N GLY A 188 11.93 20.45 13.15
CA GLY A 188 13.25 21.06 13.31
C GLY A 188 13.68 21.18 14.78
N ASP A 189 12.80 20.90 15.76
CA ASP A 189 13.23 20.70 17.13
C ASP A 189 13.83 19.30 17.29
N HIS A 190 15.13 19.27 17.60
CA HIS A 190 15.88 18.03 17.71
C HIS A 190 15.31 17.05 18.77
N PHE A 191 14.71 17.54 19.86
CA PHE A 191 14.16 16.68 20.90
C PHE A 191 12.78 16.13 20.54
N GLU A 192 11.95 16.86 19.81
CA GLU A 192 10.72 16.32 19.21
C GLU A 192 11.06 15.32 18.10
N ASP A 193 11.91 15.69 17.16
CA ASP A 193 12.24 14.88 15.99
C ASP A 193 12.93 13.56 16.36
N VAL A 194 13.81 13.55 17.37
CA VAL A 194 14.38 12.32 17.93
C VAL A 194 13.32 11.35 18.48
N ARG A 195 12.21 11.87 19.02
CA ARG A 195 11.08 11.06 19.55
C ARG A 195 10.09 10.66 18.46
N MET A 196 9.93 11.48 17.42
CA MET A 196 9.07 11.22 16.27
C MET A 196 9.70 10.22 15.29
N ALA A 197 11.01 10.28 15.06
CA ALA A 197 11.69 9.49 14.04
C ALA A 197 11.44 7.95 14.11
N PRO A 198 11.33 7.29 15.28
CA PRO A 198 10.96 5.87 15.36
C PRO A 198 9.54 5.51 14.91
N LEU A 199 8.64 6.49 14.77
CA LEU A 199 7.19 6.30 14.61
C LEU A 199 6.71 6.18 13.15
N GLY A 200 7.61 6.03 12.18
CA GLY A 200 7.25 5.94 10.76
C GLY A 200 6.43 4.68 10.46
N ILE A 201 5.29 4.85 9.78
CA ILE A 201 4.37 3.73 9.48
C ILE A 201 4.91 2.79 8.40
N ILE A 202 5.81 3.29 7.53
CA ILE A 202 6.56 2.47 6.56
C ILE A 202 7.63 1.64 7.31
N GLY A 203 8.10 2.13 8.46
CA GLY A 203 9.04 1.44 9.34
C GLY A 203 10.48 1.45 8.84
N GLY A 204 11.30 0.55 9.35
CA GLY A 204 12.69 0.44 8.88
C GLY A 204 13.53 -0.60 9.62
N TYR A 205 14.81 -0.29 9.77
CA TYR A 205 15.83 -1.14 10.37
C TYR A 205 16.96 -0.32 10.97
N VAL A 206 17.60 -0.90 11.98
CA VAL A 206 18.77 -0.32 12.64
C VAL A 206 19.90 -1.37 12.63
N PHE A 207 21.14 -0.95 12.40
CA PHE A 207 22.36 -1.74 12.58
C PHE A 207 23.56 -0.80 12.76
N TYR A 208 24.43 -1.07 13.72
CA TYR A 208 25.53 -0.18 14.12
C TYR A 208 25.06 1.29 14.33
N ASN A 209 25.53 2.22 13.50
CA ASN A 209 25.12 3.63 13.45
C ASN A 209 24.16 3.95 12.28
N HIS A 210 23.81 2.97 11.44
CA HIS A 210 22.79 3.12 10.40
C HIS A 210 21.40 2.95 11.03
N CYS A 211 20.58 3.98 10.93
CA CYS A 211 19.23 4.02 11.48
C CYS A 211 18.29 4.53 10.40
N VAL A 212 17.47 3.63 9.86
CA VAL A 212 16.45 3.96 8.86
C VAL A 212 15.08 3.76 9.50
N ASN A 213 14.23 4.78 9.39
CA ASN A 213 12.82 4.69 9.74
C ASN A 213 12.04 5.67 8.86
N VAL A 214 11.20 5.13 7.99
CA VAL A 214 10.56 5.88 6.93
C VAL A 214 9.14 6.28 7.36
N HIS A 215 8.84 7.57 7.20
CA HIS A 215 7.52 8.15 7.42
C HIS A 215 6.81 8.34 6.08
N LEU A 216 5.50 8.11 6.04
CA LEU A 216 4.69 8.47 4.87
C LEU A 216 4.51 9.99 4.87
N SER A 217 5.11 10.68 3.89
CA SER A 217 5.18 12.14 3.86
C SER A 217 3.79 12.77 3.73
N SER A 218 3.58 13.92 4.37
CA SER A 218 2.39 14.75 4.11
C SER A 218 2.43 15.33 2.70
N LEU A 219 1.29 15.74 2.14
CA LEU A 219 1.23 16.35 0.80
C LEU A 219 2.09 17.62 0.68
N GLU A 220 2.27 18.36 1.78
CA GLU A 220 3.13 19.55 1.86
C GLU A 220 4.62 19.14 1.80
N GLN A 221 5.02 18.13 2.58
CA GLN A 221 6.36 17.55 2.52
C GLN A 221 6.67 16.91 1.17
N ILE A 222 5.68 16.35 0.47
CA ILE A 222 5.84 15.85 -0.91
C ILE A 222 6.24 17.01 -1.82
N VAL A 223 5.53 18.15 -1.75
CA VAL A 223 5.82 19.33 -2.58
C VAL A 223 7.23 19.86 -2.26
N GLU A 224 7.55 20.02 -0.99
CA GLU A 224 8.84 20.55 -0.50
C GLU A 224 10.02 19.66 -0.90
N ALA A 225 10.06 18.41 -0.42
CA ALA A 225 11.15 17.48 -0.67
C ALA A 225 11.29 17.13 -2.18
N THR A 226 10.20 17.16 -2.95
CA THR A 226 10.29 16.98 -4.40
C THR A 226 10.93 18.20 -5.07
N LYS A 227 10.57 19.44 -4.68
CA LYS A 227 11.20 20.65 -5.21
C LYS A 227 12.70 20.69 -4.88
N GLU A 228 13.08 20.35 -3.64
CA GLU A 228 14.49 20.22 -3.24
C GLU A 228 15.23 19.15 -4.06
N PHE A 229 14.67 17.95 -4.18
CA PHE A 229 15.23 16.85 -4.97
C PHE A 229 15.48 17.23 -6.45
N TYR A 230 14.56 17.95 -7.09
CA TYR A 230 14.80 18.46 -8.44
C TYR A 230 15.83 19.59 -8.48
N LEU A 231 15.90 20.47 -7.48
CA LEU A 231 16.92 21.52 -7.42
C LEU A 231 18.34 20.93 -7.33
N GLU A 232 18.56 19.93 -6.49
CA GLU A 232 19.86 19.23 -6.35
C GLU A 232 20.30 18.49 -7.62
N LEU A 233 19.35 18.01 -8.43
CA LEU A 233 19.63 17.07 -9.53
C LEU A 233 19.45 17.66 -10.94
N ASN A 234 18.80 18.82 -11.08
CA ASN A 234 18.73 19.55 -12.34
C ASN A 234 20.12 20.02 -12.82
N GLU A 235 21.08 20.23 -11.90
CA GLU A 235 22.49 20.51 -12.26
C GLU A 235 23.16 19.33 -13.01
N GLN A 236 22.65 18.11 -12.83
CA GLN A 236 23.20 16.87 -13.41
C GLN A 236 22.38 16.34 -14.59
N GLY A 237 21.17 16.88 -14.82
CA GLY A 237 20.32 16.58 -15.98
C GLY A 237 19.68 15.18 -15.99
N VAL A 238 19.79 14.42 -14.90
CA VAL A 238 19.51 12.97 -14.86
C VAL A 238 18.02 12.63 -14.88
N PHE A 239 17.16 13.50 -14.34
CA PHE A 239 15.76 13.20 -14.05
C PHE A 239 14.73 14.07 -14.80
N ASN A 240 15.18 14.98 -15.67
CA ASN A 240 14.40 16.13 -16.15
C ASN A 240 13.10 15.80 -16.91
N GLU A 241 12.93 14.57 -17.42
CA GLU A 241 11.69 14.11 -18.09
C GLU A 241 10.77 13.26 -17.19
N LEU A 242 11.30 12.73 -16.07
CA LEU A 242 10.52 11.94 -15.12
C LEU A 242 9.71 12.86 -14.20
N LYS A 243 8.57 12.37 -13.71
CA LYS A 243 7.65 13.08 -12.81
C LYS A 243 7.59 12.32 -11.50
N LEU A 244 8.59 12.54 -10.64
CA LEU A 244 8.82 11.80 -9.41
C LEU A 244 8.30 12.62 -8.22
N ALA A 245 7.40 12.05 -7.42
CA ALA A 245 7.00 12.62 -6.13
C ALA A 245 7.66 11.84 -4.99
N LEU A 246 8.31 12.53 -4.06
CA LEU A 246 8.94 11.91 -2.88
C LEU A 246 7.87 11.64 -1.80
N VAL A 247 7.22 10.48 -1.88
CA VAL A 247 6.02 10.12 -1.10
C VAL A 247 6.31 9.59 0.31
N ALA A 248 7.53 9.17 0.60
CA ALA A 248 7.93 8.74 1.94
C ALA A 248 9.45 8.91 2.15
N THR A 249 9.86 9.41 3.32
CA THR A 249 11.26 9.74 3.64
C THR A 249 11.69 9.30 5.05
N SER A 250 13.00 9.13 5.26
CA SER A 250 13.63 8.79 6.55
C SER A 250 14.55 9.93 7.03
N TRP A 251 14.53 10.21 8.34
CA TRP A 251 15.20 11.37 8.94
C TRP A 251 16.71 11.15 9.22
N TYR A 252 17.06 10.13 10.02
CA TYR A 252 18.44 9.92 10.48
C TYR A 252 19.43 9.57 9.38
N HIS A 253 18.97 8.80 8.37
CA HIS A 253 19.73 8.41 7.20
C HIS A 253 18.83 8.50 5.97
N PRO A 254 19.36 8.96 4.82
CA PRO A 254 18.55 9.25 3.64
C PRO A 254 17.97 7.96 3.05
N LYS A 255 16.66 7.79 3.16
CA LYS A 255 15.91 6.79 2.40
C LYS A 255 14.62 7.42 1.90
N ALA A 256 14.47 7.48 0.57
CA ALA A 256 13.32 8.07 -0.09
C ALA A 256 12.59 7.03 -0.96
N PHE A 257 11.26 7.09 -0.96
CA PHE A 257 10.40 6.41 -1.92
C PHE A 257 9.88 7.43 -2.93
N LEU A 258 10.03 7.14 -4.21
CA LEU A 258 9.73 8.02 -5.33
C LEU A 258 8.61 7.42 -6.16
N LEU A 259 7.47 8.08 -6.25
CA LEU A 259 6.35 7.67 -7.10
C LEU A 259 6.48 8.34 -8.46
N ASN A 260 6.63 7.56 -9.53
CA ASN A 260 6.58 8.07 -10.90
C ASN A 260 5.12 8.31 -11.32
N CYS A 261 4.69 9.56 -11.26
CA CYS A 261 3.34 9.99 -11.56
C CYS A 261 2.95 9.87 -13.05
N SER A 262 3.92 9.64 -13.96
CA SER A 262 3.64 9.40 -15.38
C SER A 262 3.13 7.97 -15.67
N ASN A 263 3.54 6.97 -14.88
CA ASN A 263 3.20 5.56 -15.12
C ASN A 263 2.67 4.80 -13.89
N GLY A 264 2.67 5.44 -12.72
CA GLY A 264 2.21 4.86 -11.45
C GLY A 264 3.24 3.94 -10.77
N GLU A 265 4.48 3.85 -11.23
CA GLU A 265 5.49 2.99 -10.63
C GLU A 265 6.09 3.59 -9.35
N LEU A 266 6.10 2.83 -8.26
CA LEU A 266 6.81 3.19 -7.03
C LEU A 266 8.25 2.69 -7.09
N TYR A 267 9.17 3.54 -6.67
CA TYR A 267 10.61 3.29 -6.58
C TYR A 267 11.13 3.58 -5.17
N VAL A 268 12.27 2.98 -4.83
CA VAL A 268 13.10 3.34 -3.67
C VAL A 268 14.48 3.77 -4.17
N GLY A 269 14.99 4.86 -3.60
CA GLY A 269 16.33 5.37 -3.91
C GLY A 269 17.43 4.42 -3.46
N THR A 270 18.50 4.34 -4.24
CA THR A 270 19.76 3.69 -3.84
C THR A 270 20.80 4.73 -3.41
N ALA A 271 21.96 4.30 -2.91
CA ALA A 271 23.08 5.18 -2.64
C ALA A 271 23.62 5.89 -3.90
N ASN A 272 23.30 5.39 -5.10
CA ASN A 272 23.61 6.01 -6.40
C ASN A 272 22.41 6.78 -6.98
N LEU A 273 21.41 7.16 -6.16
CA LEU A 273 20.23 7.93 -6.59
C LEU A 273 20.58 9.21 -7.38
N PRO A 274 21.62 10.02 -7.04
CA PRO A 274 22.01 11.17 -7.86
C PRO A 274 22.40 10.79 -9.29
N GLY A 275 23.00 9.61 -9.48
CA GLY A 275 23.33 9.04 -10.79
C GLY A 275 22.19 8.28 -11.48
N GLY A 276 20.94 8.46 -11.03
CA GLY A 276 19.74 7.86 -11.65
C GLY A 276 19.34 6.50 -11.09
N GLU A 277 20.13 5.89 -10.19
CA GLU A 277 19.91 4.51 -9.77
C GLU A 277 18.80 4.40 -8.72
N MET A 278 17.60 4.05 -9.20
CA MET A 278 16.43 3.70 -8.42
C MET A 278 16.08 2.21 -8.62
N MET A 279 15.38 1.62 -7.66
CA MET A 279 14.84 0.26 -7.79
C MET A 279 13.32 0.29 -7.66
N SER A 280 12.61 -0.44 -8.52
CA SER A 280 11.16 -0.52 -8.44
C SER A 280 10.73 -1.38 -7.25
N CYS A 281 9.80 -0.86 -6.46
CA CYS A 281 9.28 -1.57 -5.27
C CYS A 281 8.17 -2.58 -5.61
N VAL A 282 7.72 -2.62 -6.87
CA VAL A 282 6.47 -3.27 -7.27
C VAL A 282 6.65 -3.98 -8.61
N PRO A 283 6.36 -5.29 -8.73
CA PRO A 283 6.41 -5.99 -10.00
C PRO A 283 5.50 -5.32 -11.04
N LYS A 284 6.10 -4.89 -12.16
CA LYS A 284 5.43 -4.10 -13.21
C LYS A 284 4.16 -4.75 -13.78
N SER A 285 4.05 -6.08 -13.71
CA SER A 285 2.87 -6.87 -14.10
C SER A 285 1.62 -6.63 -13.26
N LEU A 286 1.75 -6.05 -12.06
CA LEU A 286 0.62 -5.72 -11.18
C LEU A 286 0.04 -4.32 -11.45
N ILE A 287 0.84 -3.41 -11.99
CA ILE A 287 0.54 -1.98 -12.09
C ILE A 287 -0.38 -1.71 -13.29
N LYS A 288 -1.47 -0.95 -13.07
CA LYS A 288 -2.55 -0.76 -14.04
C LYS A 288 -3.07 0.69 -13.96
N PRO A 289 -2.37 1.66 -14.56
CA PRO A 289 -2.60 3.08 -14.31
C PRO A 289 -3.79 3.70 -15.08
N THR A 290 -4.48 2.94 -15.93
CA THR A 290 -5.50 3.43 -16.88
C THR A 290 -6.95 3.18 -16.44
N ASN A 291 -7.90 3.81 -17.16
CA ASN A 291 -9.33 3.92 -16.85
C ASN A 291 -10.14 2.59 -16.89
N ASN A 292 -9.84 1.68 -15.97
CA ASN A 292 -10.79 0.67 -15.49
C ASN A 292 -11.42 1.15 -14.18
N ASP A 293 -12.49 0.49 -13.69
CA ASP A 293 -13.13 0.83 -12.39
C ASP A 293 -12.24 0.64 -11.14
N MET A 294 -11.04 0.10 -11.32
CA MET A 294 -10.05 -0.19 -10.28
C MET A 294 -8.62 0.12 -10.79
N PRO A 295 -8.26 1.40 -10.99
CA PRO A 295 -6.90 1.79 -11.38
C PRO A 295 -5.91 1.48 -10.24
N GLN A 296 -4.64 1.25 -10.57
CA GLN A 296 -3.63 0.79 -9.62
C GLN A 296 -2.30 1.50 -9.87
N ASP A 297 -1.75 2.07 -8.79
CA ASP A 297 -0.38 2.57 -8.71
C ASP A 297 0.42 1.72 -7.70
N GLY A 298 1.74 1.88 -7.73
CA GLY A 298 2.66 1.16 -6.87
C GLY A 298 2.57 1.58 -5.41
N LEU A 299 2.12 2.80 -5.10
CA LEU A 299 1.99 3.28 -3.73
C LEU A 299 0.88 2.52 -2.98
N LEU A 300 -0.32 2.42 -3.58
CA LEU A 300 -1.41 1.64 -2.98
C LEU A 300 -1.05 0.16 -2.88
N LEU A 301 -0.48 -0.42 -3.94
CA LEU A 301 -0.07 -1.84 -3.96
C LEU A 301 0.99 -2.17 -2.89
N TRP A 302 1.99 -1.30 -2.71
CA TRP A 302 3.02 -1.46 -1.69
C TRP A 302 2.45 -1.35 -0.28
N LEU A 303 1.60 -0.33 -0.04
CA LEU A 303 0.98 -0.11 1.27
C LEU A 303 0.04 -1.25 1.69
N GLU A 304 -0.71 -1.84 0.76
CA GLU A 304 -1.56 -3.00 1.03
C GLU A 304 -0.75 -4.26 1.38
N GLU A 305 0.36 -4.54 0.70
CA GLU A 305 1.26 -5.65 1.03
C GLU A 305 1.98 -5.43 2.37
N HIS A 306 2.39 -4.19 2.66
CA HIS A 306 2.97 -3.82 3.95
C HIS A 306 1.97 -4.04 5.11
N LEU A 307 0.72 -3.59 4.94
CA LEU A 307 -0.36 -3.87 5.89
C LEU A 307 -0.61 -5.38 6.05
N ARG A 308 -0.60 -6.16 4.95
CA ARG A 308 -0.73 -7.62 5.01
C ARG A 308 0.41 -8.25 5.81
N ARG A 309 1.65 -7.76 5.66
CA ARG A 309 2.82 -8.23 6.44
C ARG A 309 2.74 -7.85 7.92
N LEU A 310 2.16 -6.70 8.27
CA LEU A 310 1.87 -6.30 9.65
C LEU A 310 0.77 -7.19 10.28
N GLN A 311 -0.35 -7.41 9.57
CA GLN A 311 -1.47 -8.23 10.03
C GLN A 311 -1.12 -9.72 10.16
N THR A 312 -0.24 -10.25 9.29
CA THR A 312 0.25 -11.64 9.38
C THR A 312 1.41 -11.82 10.37
N GLY A 313 1.86 -10.75 11.05
CA GLY A 313 3.00 -10.80 11.97
C GLY A 313 4.35 -11.08 11.29
N MET A 314 4.41 -11.02 9.96
CA MET A 314 5.64 -11.20 9.17
C MET A 314 6.64 -10.08 9.44
N ILE A 315 6.14 -8.88 9.74
CA ILE A 315 6.86 -7.77 10.39
C ILE A 315 6.04 -7.30 11.59
N LYS A 316 6.68 -6.69 12.60
CA LYS A 316 6.01 -6.26 13.84
C LYS A 316 6.74 -5.09 14.50
N THR A 317 6.14 -4.49 15.53
CA THR A 317 6.86 -3.53 16.38
C THR A 317 7.95 -4.23 17.19
N ARG A 318 9.13 -3.62 17.31
CA ARG A 318 10.17 -4.02 18.28
C ARG A 318 10.65 -2.82 19.11
N PRO A 319 11.20 -3.05 20.32
CA PRO A 319 11.84 -1.99 21.11
C PRO A 319 13.05 -1.38 20.40
N LEU A 320 13.27 -0.08 20.61
CA LEU A 320 14.43 0.68 20.16
C LEU A 320 14.78 1.71 21.25
N LYS A 321 15.73 1.35 22.12
CA LYS A 321 16.06 2.10 23.34
C LYS A 321 14.81 2.32 24.21
N THR A 322 14.34 3.56 24.33
CA THR A 322 13.16 3.99 25.09
C THR A 322 11.87 4.07 24.26
N SER A 323 11.94 3.73 22.97
CA SER A 323 10.85 3.84 22.00
C SER A 323 10.53 2.48 21.37
N ARG A 324 9.54 2.45 20.47
CA ARG A 324 9.23 1.29 19.61
C ARG A 324 9.26 1.73 18.15
N TYR A 325 9.44 0.77 17.23
CA TYR A 325 9.38 1.02 15.79
C TYR A 325 8.86 -0.21 15.02
N ILE A 326 8.28 0.00 13.84
CA ILE A 326 7.98 -1.08 12.89
C ILE A 326 9.29 -1.61 12.32
N CYS A 327 9.61 -2.85 12.68
CA CYS A 327 10.86 -3.52 12.34
C CYS A 327 10.68 -4.38 11.08
N LEU A 328 11.37 -4.03 9.99
CA LEU A 328 11.21 -4.69 8.69
C LEU A 328 11.94 -6.03 8.55
N TYR A 329 12.82 -6.40 9.49
CA TYR A 329 13.43 -7.73 9.52
C TYR A 329 12.32 -8.81 9.67
N PRO A 330 12.17 -9.74 8.70
CA PRO A 330 11.11 -10.74 8.74
C PRO A 330 11.13 -11.62 10.00
N GLU A 331 9.96 -11.99 10.50
CA GLU A 331 9.78 -12.89 11.64
C GLU A 331 9.39 -14.32 11.22
N GLY A 332 8.73 -14.49 10.07
CA GLY A 332 8.20 -15.75 9.56
C GLY A 332 8.87 -16.26 8.28
N THR A 333 8.55 -17.51 7.90
CA THR A 333 9.05 -18.15 6.68
C THR A 333 8.39 -17.56 5.41
N PRO A 334 9.04 -17.65 4.23
CA PRO A 334 10.39 -18.21 3.99
C PRO A 334 11.53 -17.25 4.36
N SER A 335 11.25 -15.96 4.54
CA SER A 335 12.27 -14.91 4.70
C SER A 335 12.97 -14.87 6.09
N CYS A 336 12.52 -15.70 7.03
CA CYS A 336 13.16 -15.95 8.31
C CYS A 336 13.50 -17.45 8.43
N THR A 337 14.79 -17.79 8.50
CA THR A 337 15.26 -19.15 8.78
C THR A 337 15.31 -19.40 10.28
N SER A 338 15.21 -20.68 10.68
CA SER A 338 15.40 -21.08 12.07
C SER A 338 16.13 -22.42 12.15
N ALA A 339 17.05 -22.53 13.10
CA ALA A 339 17.66 -23.79 13.52
C ALA A 339 17.57 -23.93 15.05
N THR A 340 17.60 -25.17 15.54
CA THR A 340 17.70 -25.48 16.97
C THR A 340 18.77 -26.54 17.16
N THR A 341 19.69 -26.33 18.11
CA THR A 341 20.74 -27.30 18.45
C THR A 341 20.92 -27.30 19.96
N ASN A 342 20.92 -28.49 20.58
CA ASN A 342 21.13 -28.66 22.03
C ASN A 342 20.18 -27.81 22.91
N GLY A 343 18.99 -27.49 22.41
CA GLY A 343 17.99 -26.63 23.07
C GLY A 343 18.11 -25.12 22.78
N VAL A 344 19.23 -24.67 22.23
CA VAL A 344 19.39 -23.28 21.76
C VAL A 344 18.72 -23.15 20.39
N LYS A 345 17.69 -22.29 20.32
CA LYS A 345 17.03 -21.88 19.08
C LYS A 345 17.65 -20.60 18.56
N VAL A 346 17.83 -20.54 17.25
CA VAL A 346 18.33 -19.36 16.55
C VAL A 346 17.41 -19.06 15.37
N ARG A 347 16.97 -17.80 15.24
CA ARG A 347 16.13 -17.31 14.12
C ARG A 347 16.83 -16.15 13.42
N ALA A 348 16.87 -16.17 12.09
CA ALA A 348 17.62 -15.20 11.31
C ALA A 348 16.87 -14.76 10.05
N SER A 349 16.96 -13.47 9.73
CA SER A 349 16.37 -12.88 8.53
C SER A 349 17.17 -11.67 8.09
N ALA A 350 17.11 -11.34 6.80
CA ALA A 350 17.85 -10.25 6.19
C ALA A 350 16.93 -9.23 5.50
N VAL A 351 17.43 -8.01 5.37
CA VAL A 351 16.85 -6.89 4.63
C VAL A 351 17.93 -6.24 3.78
N PHE A 352 17.56 -5.70 2.63
CA PHE A 352 18.49 -4.97 1.77
C PHE A 352 18.46 -3.47 2.15
N ALA A 353 19.64 -2.86 2.34
CA ALA A 353 19.86 -1.45 2.63
C ALA A 353 20.47 -0.73 1.41
N PRO A 354 19.69 -0.53 0.33
CA PRO A 354 20.21 0.02 -0.93
C PRO A 354 20.71 1.46 -0.83
N GLU A 355 20.20 2.23 0.12
CA GLU A 355 20.61 3.61 0.40
C GLU A 355 21.95 3.72 1.11
N HIS A 356 22.46 2.62 1.69
CA HIS A 356 23.66 2.66 2.52
C HIS A 356 24.90 3.05 1.68
N PRO A 357 25.66 4.11 2.05
CA PRO A 357 26.70 4.72 1.20
C PRO A 357 27.79 3.77 0.68
N HIS A 358 28.09 2.69 1.39
CA HIS A 358 29.03 1.66 0.92
C HIS A 358 28.58 0.90 -0.34
N SER A 359 27.37 1.13 -0.83
CA SER A 359 26.86 0.64 -2.12
C SER A 359 27.32 1.48 -3.32
N GLN A 360 27.97 2.63 -3.09
CA GLN A 360 28.48 3.51 -4.15
C GLN A 360 29.74 2.98 -4.86
N GLY A 361 29.94 3.44 -6.10
CA GLY A 361 31.19 3.29 -6.85
C GLY A 361 31.36 1.98 -7.64
N HIS A 362 32.47 1.90 -8.39
CA HIS A 362 32.74 0.86 -9.40
C HIS A 362 32.79 -0.59 -8.87
N GLY A 363 32.82 -0.79 -7.55
CA GLY A 363 32.83 -2.12 -6.92
C GLY A 363 31.45 -2.69 -6.53
N ARG A 364 30.36 -1.91 -6.67
CA ARG A 364 28.94 -2.27 -6.37
C ARG A 364 28.75 -3.34 -5.29
N ARG A 365 28.90 -2.92 -4.02
CA ARG A 365 28.69 -3.74 -2.82
C ARG A 365 27.31 -3.49 -2.23
N HIS A 366 26.34 -4.32 -2.57
CA HIS A 366 24.99 -4.26 -2.00
C HIS A 366 25.04 -4.64 -0.51
N ILE A 367 24.57 -3.75 0.36
CA ILE A 367 24.63 -3.92 1.82
C ILE A 367 23.38 -4.63 2.31
N TYR A 368 23.54 -5.88 2.77
CA TYR A 368 22.47 -6.65 3.38
C TYR A 368 22.64 -6.61 4.91
N SER A 369 21.63 -6.10 5.61
CA SER A 369 21.58 -6.19 7.07
C SER A 369 20.81 -7.45 7.48
N TYR A 370 21.24 -8.09 8.56
CA TYR A 370 20.63 -9.28 9.11
C TYR A 370 20.40 -9.14 10.62
N SER A 371 19.27 -9.68 11.09
CA SER A 371 18.91 -9.74 12.51
C SER A 371 18.96 -11.18 12.98
N ILE A 372 19.76 -11.47 14.00
CA ILE A 372 19.86 -12.78 14.64
C ILE A 372 19.17 -12.72 16.01
N ARG A 373 18.17 -13.57 16.20
CA ARG A 373 17.50 -13.85 17.48
C ARG A 373 18.05 -15.15 18.06
N LEU A 374 18.47 -15.13 19.33
CA LEU A 374 19.02 -16.25 20.08
C LEU A 374 18.15 -16.51 21.31
N SER A 375 17.63 -17.73 21.47
CA SER A 375 16.72 -18.08 22.56
C SER A 375 16.85 -19.53 23.01
N VAL A 376 16.34 -19.85 24.20
CA VAL A 376 16.23 -21.22 24.72
C VAL A 376 14.76 -21.43 25.10
N PRO A 377 13.94 -22.05 24.23
CA PRO A 377 12.50 -22.14 24.48
C PRO A 377 12.11 -22.96 25.71
N GLU A 378 12.82 -24.06 25.99
CA GLU A 378 12.39 -25.07 26.98
C GLU A 378 13.51 -25.47 27.96
N ALA A 379 14.65 -25.95 27.44
CA ALA A 379 15.82 -26.35 28.23
C ALA A 379 17.06 -26.42 27.34
N ILE A 380 18.26 -26.34 27.93
CA ILE A 380 19.53 -26.71 27.26
C ILE A 380 19.85 -28.17 27.59
N MET A 381 20.16 -28.97 26.57
CA MET A 381 20.55 -30.37 26.73
C MET A 381 21.84 -30.67 25.94
N LEU A 382 22.86 -31.18 26.63
CA LEU A 382 24.10 -31.69 26.02
C LEU A 382 24.41 -33.08 26.56
N GLY A 383 24.55 -34.08 25.68
CA GLY A 383 24.86 -35.46 26.10
C GLY A 383 23.83 -36.11 27.03
N GLY A 384 22.58 -35.63 27.03
CA GLY A 384 21.53 -36.06 27.97
C GLY A 384 21.55 -35.34 29.33
N VAL A 385 22.48 -34.42 29.56
CA VAL A 385 22.56 -33.58 30.77
C VAL A 385 21.85 -32.25 30.52
N TYR A 386 21.04 -31.83 31.50
CA TYR A 386 20.32 -30.55 31.49
C TYR A 386 21.16 -29.41 32.07
N TYR A 387 21.06 -28.22 31.47
CA TYR A 387 21.74 -27.01 31.93
C TYR A 387 20.77 -25.83 32.08
N SER A 388 20.95 -25.05 33.14
CA SER A 388 20.07 -23.92 33.50
C SER A 388 20.36 -22.61 32.75
N SER A 389 21.51 -22.52 32.08
CA SER A 389 21.90 -21.36 31.27
C SER A 389 22.99 -21.74 30.28
N CYS A 390 23.14 -20.97 29.19
CA CYS A 390 24.33 -21.00 28.36
C CYS A 390 24.73 -19.61 27.85
N GLN A 391 26.03 -19.30 27.83
CA GLN A 391 26.56 -18.03 27.33
C GLN A 391 27.10 -18.17 25.90
N LEU A 392 27.07 -17.14 25.07
CA LEU A 392 27.75 -17.15 23.76
C LEU A 392 29.22 -16.77 23.93
N GLN A 393 30.14 -17.60 23.43
CA GLN A 393 31.59 -17.36 23.41
C GLN A 393 32.10 -16.81 22.08
N SER A 394 31.70 -17.40 20.95
CA SER A 394 32.22 -17.00 19.63
C SER A 394 31.25 -17.31 18.51
N ARG A 395 31.56 -16.81 17.31
CA ARG A 395 30.83 -17.05 16.06
C ARG A 395 31.80 -17.41 14.94
N HIS A 396 31.29 -18.17 13.97
CA HIS A 396 31.91 -18.40 12.67
C HIS A 396 30.87 -18.11 11.59
N TRP A 397 31.24 -17.35 10.56
CA TRP A 397 30.38 -17.06 9.40
C TRP A 397 31.11 -17.33 8.08
N ILE A 398 30.58 -18.25 7.29
CA ILE A 398 30.85 -18.45 5.87
C ILE A 398 29.85 -17.60 5.08
N ILE A 399 30.33 -16.56 4.41
CA ILE A 399 29.51 -15.65 3.61
C ILE A 399 29.64 -16.04 2.14
N ARG A 400 28.52 -16.25 1.45
CA ARG A 400 28.48 -16.62 0.03
C ARG A 400 27.88 -15.55 -0.86
N CYS A 401 28.33 -15.51 -2.10
CA CYS A 401 27.71 -14.77 -3.20
C CYS A 401 27.79 -15.64 -4.46
N ARG A 402 26.63 -15.97 -5.05
CA ARG A 402 26.50 -16.90 -6.19
C ARG A 402 27.25 -18.22 -5.91
N ASP A 403 26.87 -18.85 -4.79
CA ASP A 403 27.36 -20.10 -4.20
C ASP A 403 28.84 -20.15 -3.77
N ARG A 404 29.67 -19.24 -4.29
CA ARG A 404 31.08 -19.08 -3.91
C ARG A 404 31.21 -18.45 -2.53
N VAL A 405 32.09 -18.99 -1.70
CA VAL A 405 32.52 -18.33 -0.46
C VAL A 405 33.26 -17.04 -0.84
N VAL A 406 32.80 -15.91 -0.29
CA VAL A 406 33.41 -14.58 -0.45
C VAL A 406 34.01 -14.05 0.85
N SER A 407 33.66 -14.64 2.00
CA SER A 407 34.32 -14.38 3.27
C SER A 407 34.18 -15.58 4.21
N ASP A 408 35.20 -15.81 5.04
CA ASP A 408 35.14 -16.71 6.20
C ASP A 408 35.56 -15.87 7.42
N VAL A 409 34.67 -15.75 8.39
CA VAL A 409 34.79 -14.80 9.51
C VAL A 409 34.64 -15.54 10.83
N HIS A 410 35.77 -15.80 11.48
CA HIS A 410 35.83 -16.26 12.87
C HIS A 410 35.93 -15.04 13.81
N GLY A 411 35.29 -15.09 14.99
CA GLY A 411 35.48 -14.04 16.00
C GLY A 411 34.73 -14.27 17.31
N GLU A 412 35.24 -13.68 18.39
CA GLU A 412 34.63 -13.79 19.72
C GLU A 412 33.37 -12.93 19.87
N GLY A 413 32.42 -13.39 20.69
CA GLY A 413 31.14 -12.76 20.96
C GLY A 413 30.25 -12.52 19.74
N VAL A 414 29.25 -11.65 19.91
CA VAL A 414 28.44 -11.02 18.86
C VAL A 414 28.31 -9.53 19.18
N ILE A 415 28.61 -8.64 18.22
CA ILE A 415 28.63 -7.18 18.39
C ILE A 415 29.33 -6.68 19.68
N GLY A 416 30.42 -7.34 20.10
CA GLY A 416 31.15 -7.03 21.34
C GLY A 416 30.50 -7.53 22.63
N LYS A 417 29.45 -8.36 22.54
CA LYS A 417 28.69 -8.93 23.66
C LYS A 417 28.83 -10.45 23.73
N TYR A 418 28.73 -10.98 24.95
CA TYR A 418 28.75 -12.41 25.27
C TYR A 418 27.44 -12.76 26.00
N PRO A 419 26.29 -12.79 25.30
CA PRO A 419 24.98 -12.95 25.93
C PRO A 419 24.81 -14.30 26.64
N SER A 420 24.29 -14.27 27.86
CA SER A 420 23.81 -15.45 28.59
C SER A 420 22.33 -15.67 28.31
N LEU A 421 21.98 -16.84 27.79
CA LEU A 421 20.61 -17.30 27.56
C LEU A 421 20.18 -18.24 28.69
N LEU A 422 18.98 -18.05 29.21
CA LEU A 422 18.32 -18.98 30.13
C LEU A 422 17.03 -19.51 29.49
N PRO A 423 16.57 -20.73 29.85
CA PRO A 423 15.29 -21.25 29.39
C PRO A 423 14.12 -20.32 29.69
N GLY A 424 13.22 -20.15 28.71
CA GLY A 424 11.98 -19.37 28.83
C GLY A 424 12.15 -17.85 28.90
N GLN A 425 13.37 -17.31 28.78
CA GLN A 425 13.59 -15.86 28.71
C GLN A 425 13.34 -15.28 27.31
N GLU A 426 13.19 -13.95 27.24
CA GLU A 426 13.12 -13.21 25.97
C GLU A 426 14.35 -13.48 25.09
N GLU A 427 14.16 -13.43 23.77
CA GLU A 427 15.25 -13.67 22.82
C GLU A 427 16.30 -12.56 22.90
N PHE A 428 17.58 -12.91 23.04
CA PHE A 428 18.65 -11.95 22.77
C PHE A 428 18.69 -11.69 21.27
N VAL A 429 18.54 -10.43 20.87
CA VAL A 429 18.58 -10.05 19.46
C VAL A 429 19.75 -9.10 19.18
N TYR A 430 20.40 -9.30 18.04
CA TYR A 430 21.33 -8.32 17.50
C TYR A 430 21.22 -8.19 15.98
N GLU A 431 21.54 -6.98 15.51
CA GLU A 431 21.58 -6.60 14.10
C GLU A 431 23.02 -6.31 13.66
N SER A 432 23.36 -6.69 12.42
CA SER A 432 24.69 -6.59 11.82
C SER A 432 24.56 -6.66 10.29
N CYS A 433 25.54 -6.20 9.52
CA CYS A 433 25.44 -6.18 8.05
C CYS A 433 26.64 -6.83 7.34
N THR A 434 26.45 -7.19 6.06
CA THR A 434 27.51 -7.66 5.18
C THR A 434 27.39 -7.07 3.76
N PRO A 435 28.51 -6.67 3.12
CA PRO A 435 28.53 -6.30 1.70
C PRO A 435 28.58 -7.55 0.80
N LEU A 436 27.66 -7.65 -0.16
CA LEU A 436 27.69 -8.67 -1.23
C LEU A 436 27.84 -8.00 -2.60
N ASN A 437 28.69 -8.56 -3.47
CA ASN A 437 28.93 -8.06 -4.83
C ASN A 437 27.82 -8.50 -5.83
N GLY A 438 26.64 -8.86 -5.33
CA GLY A 438 25.53 -9.38 -6.13
C GLY A 438 24.58 -10.28 -5.35
N SER A 439 23.60 -10.82 -6.07
CA SER A 439 22.60 -11.78 -5.60
C SER A 439 22.61 -13.03 -6.52
N PRO A 440 22.18 -14.22 -6.04
CA PRO A 440 21.91 -14.56 -4.64
C PRO A 440 23.20 -14.67 -3.79
N GLY A 441 23.03 -14.86 -2.48
CA GLY A 441 24.10 -15.16 -1.52
C GLY A 441 23.57 -15.82 -0.25
N SER A 442 24.42 -15.93 0.77
CA SER A 442 24.04 -16.42 2.10
C SER A 442 25.03 -15.99 3.18
N VAL A 443 24.61 -16.07 4.45
CA VAL A 443 25.45 -15.96 5.65
C VAL A 443 25.19 -17.22 6.48
N GLU A 444 26.12 -18.17 6.42
CA GLU A 444 26.01 -19.52 6.99
C GLU A 444 27.06 -19.69 8.08
N GLY A 445 26.85 -20.48 9.12
CA GLY A 445 27.82 -20.49 10.21
C GLY A 445 27.44 -21.23 11.49
N SER A 446 28.08 -20.81 12.57
CA SER A 446 27.93 -21.39 13.91
C SER A 446 28.15 -20.37 15.02
N PHE A 447 27.68 -20.73 16.21
CA PHE A 447 27.96 -20.06 17.47
C PHE A 447 28.51 -21.06 18.48
N THR A 448 29.63 -20.72 19.11
CA THR A 448 30.11 -21.42 20.30
C THR A 448 29.34 -20.88 21.50
N PHE A 449 28.67 -21.76 22.22
CA PHE A 449 27.91 -21.46 23.43
C PHE A 449 28.60 -22.03 24.68
N VAL A 450 28.02 -21.90 25.88
CA VAL A 450 28.74 -22.04 27.16
C VAL A 450 27.79 -22.47 28.31
N PRO A 451 27.41 -23.76 28.47
CA PRO A 451 26.29 -24.19 29.31
C PRO A 451 26.76 -24.36 30.76
N GLY A 452 26.61 -23.31 31.56
CA GLY A 452 27.46 -23.12 32.75
C GLY A 452 28.92 -22.83 32.38
N ARG A 453 29.57 -23.67 31.54
CA ARG A 453 30.79 -23.42 30.73
C ARG A 453 30.96 -24.43 29.53
N ASN A 454 31.12 -23.91 28.30
CA ASN A 454 31.39 -24.44 26.92
C ASN A 454 30.48 -25.50 26.16
N LEU A 455 29.97 -25.17 24.93
CA LEU A 455 29.05 -25.89 23.98
C LEU A 455 29.13 -25.33 22.52
N LEU A 456 28.44 -25.90 21.52
CA LEU A 456 28.37 -25.42 20.13
C LEU A 456 26.94 -25.51 19.51
N VAL A 457 26.61 -24.61 18.57
CA VAL A 457 25.33 -24.47 17.82
C VAL A 457 25.61 -24.10 16.35
N LEU A 458 24.83 -24.58 15.38
CA LEU A 458 24.99 -24.30 13.94
C LEU A 458 23.73 -23.59 13.35
N LEU A 459 23.91 -22.72 12.34
CA LEU A 459 22.83 -21.98 11.66
C LEU A 459 23.16 -21.68 10.19
N SER A 460 22.16 -21.71 9.30
CA SER A 460 22.24 -21.10 7.96
C SER A 460 21.23 -19.95 7.78
N VAL A 461 21.64 -18.87 7.10
CA VAL A 461 20.81 -17.74 6.69
C VAL A 461 20.93 -17.53 5.18
N GLY A 462 19.89 -17.89 4.42
CA GLY A 462 19.85 -17.63 2.98
C GLY A 462 19.63 -16.15 2.65
N ILE A 463 20.25 -15.64 1.59
CA ILE A 463 20.09 -14.27 1.08
C ILE A 463 19.73 -14.36 -0.42
N GLY A 464 18.52 -14.86 -0.67
CA GLY A 464 18.02 -15.23 -2.01
C GLY A 464 18.41 -16.66 -2.43
N SER A 465 17.88 -17.19 -3.53
CA SER A 465 16.96 -16.57 -4.49
C SER A 465 15.59 -17.24 -4.52
N ASP A 466 14.57 -16.55 -4.01
CA ASP A 466 13.27 -16.46 -4.69
C ASP A 466 12.60 -15.15 -4.26
N THR A 467 12.37 -14.25 -5.22
CA THR A 467 11.99 -12.84 -4.99
C THR A 467 12.80 -12.11 -3.90
N VAL A 468 13.87 -11.42 -4.32
CA VAL A 468 14.29 -10.20 -3.60
C VAL A 468 13.20 -9.15 -3.85
N PHE A 469 12.13 -9.28 -3.08
CA PHE A 469 11.11 -8.27 -3.00
C PHE A 469 11.64 -7.09 -2.19
N LEU A 470 11.90 -6.00 -2.89
CA LEU A 470 11.95 -4.66 -2.32
C LEU A 470 10.51 -4.14 -2.12
N TRP A 471 9.72 -4.85 -1.30
CA TRP A 471 8.60 -4.21 -0.60
C TRP A 471 9.18 -3.63 0.70
#